data_AF-A0A6M3X2F4-F1
#
_entry.id   AF-A0A6M3X2F4-F1
#
_cell.length_a   1.000
_cell.length_b   1.000
_cell.length_c   1.000
_cell.angle_alpha   90.00
_cell.angle_beta   90.00
_cell.angle_gamma   90.00
#
_symmetry.space_group_name_H-M   'P 1'
#
loop_
_entity.id
_entity.type
_entity.pdbx_description
1 polymer ?
#
loop_
_entity_poly.entity_id
_entity_poly.type
_entity_poly.pdbx_seq_one_letter_code
_entity_poly.pdbx_strand_id
1 'polypeptide(L)' 'YYIRLAKIMYLDTPGTWMIYKPMDRNKSLLLAITFSFITSSFPYPSPLFLVTHQMALSSYL' A
#
# COMPACT_ATOMS: atom_id res chain seq x y z
N TYR A 1 8.28 15.47 2.19
CA TYR A 1 7.40 15.55 3.37
C TYR A 1 7.21 14.18 4.02
N TYR A 2 6.64 13.18 3.33
CA TYR A 2 6.37 11.83 3.90
C TYR A 2 7.59 11.06 4.43
N ILE A 3 8.75 11.12 3.75
CA ILE A 3 9.97 10.45 4.22
C ILE A 3 10.43 11.01 5.59
N ARG A 4 10.23 12.31 5.83
CA ARG A 4 10.57 12.95 7.11
C ARG A 4 9.71 12.41 8.24
N LEU A 5 8.41 12.20 8.00
CA LEU A 5 7.50 11.60 8.98
C LEU A 5 7.92 10.17 9.32
N ALA A 6 8.26 9.35 8.32
CA ALA A 6 8.75 7.98 8.57
C ALA A 6 10.02 7.97 9.43
N LYS A 7 10.97 8.90 9.19
CA LYS A 7 12.16 9.02 10.04
C LYS A 7 11.81 9.35 11.49
N ILE A 8 10.90 10.29 11.72
CA ILE A 8 10.45 10.67 13.07
C ILE A 8 9.76 9.49 13.78
N MET A 9 9.03 8.66 13.05
CA MET A 9 8.31 7.52 13.65
C MET A 9 9.20 6.32 14.00
N TYR A 10 10.24 6.06 13.22
CA TYR A 10 11.06 4.84 13.36
C TYR A 10 12.48 5.07 13.90
N LEU A 11 13.10 6.23 13.59
CA LEU A 11 14.47 6.53 13.98
C LEU A 11 14.56 7.44 15.19
N ASP A 12 13.61 8.37 15.34
CA ASP A 12 13.52 9.23 16.52
C ASP A 12 12.70 8.54 17.62
N THR A 13 13.12 8.67 18.89
CA THR A 13 12.46 8.01 20.02
C THR A 13 11.13 8.69 20.37
N PRO A 14 10.00 7.98 20.39
CA PRO A 14 8.73 8.56 20.80
C PRO A 14 8.75 8.87 22.32
N GLY A 15 8.38 10.09 22.69
CA GLY A 15 8.33 10.52 24.10
C GLY A 15 7.28 9.80 24.95
N THR A 16 6.31 9.12 24.32
CA THR A 16 5.25 8.35 25.00
C THR A 16 4.93 7.08 24.21
N TRP A 17 4.97 5.92 24.86
CA TRP A 17 4.59 4.64 24.27
C TRP A 17 3.06 4.51 24.24
N MET A 18 2.45 4.68 23.06
CA MET A 18 1.02 4.42 22.87
C MET A 18 0.78 2.94 22.64
N ILE A 19 0.00 2.31 23.52
CA ILE A 19 -0.45 0.93 23.36
C ILE A 19 -1.75 0.97 22.55
N TYR A 20 -1.71 0.42 21.33
CA TYR A 20 -2.87 0.32 20.46
C TYR A 20 -3.56 -1.04 20.62
N LYS A 21 -4.88 -1.05 20.48
CA LYS A 21 -5.64 -2.31 20.41
C LYS A 21 -5.19 -3.10 19.17
N PRO A 22 -4.98 -4.44 19.27
CA PRO A 22 -4.68 -5.26 18.11
C PRO A 22 -5.77 -5.17 17.04
N MET A 23 -5.35 -5.25 15.78
CA MET A 23 -6.22 -5.08 14.63
C MET A 23 -7.15 -6.29 14.42
N ASP A 24 -8.40 -6.02 14.04
CA ASP A 24 -9.39 -7.05 13.71
C ASP A 24 -8.98 -7.87 12.48
N ARG A 25 -9.38 -9.15 12.42
CA ARG A 25 -8.99 -10.10 11.36
C ARG A 25 -9.30 -9.63 9.94
N ASN A 26 -10.47 -9.03 9.72
CA ASN A 26 -10.85 -8.58 8.37
C ASN A 26 -10.00 -7.38 7.92
N LYS A 27 -9.67 -6.48 8.86
CA LYS A 27 -8.82 -5.32 8.59
C LYS A 27 -7.38 -5.74 8.34
N SER A 28 -6.88 -6.73 9.08
CA SER A 28 -5.53 -7.27 8.85
C SER A 28 -5.41 -7.98 7.51
N LEU A 29 -6.42 -8.75 7.10
CA LEU A 29 -6.44 -9.41 5.79
C LEU A 29 -6.50 -8.40 4.64
N LEU A 30 -7.35 -7.38 4.76
CA LEU A 30 -7.41 -6.28 3.78
C LEU A 30 -6.06 -5.54 3.69
N LEU A 31 -5.44 -5.23 4.83
CA LEU A 31 -4.13 -4.58 4.86
C LEU A 31 -3.05 -5.46 4.22
N ALA A 32 -3.04 -6.75 4.50
CA ALA A 32 -2.08 -7.68 3.90
C ALA A 32 -2.23 -7.74 2.38
N ILE A 33 -3.45 -7.89 1.86
CA ILE A 33 -3.71 -7.95 0.41
C ILE A 33 -3.28 -6.65 -0.28
N THR A 34 -3.67 -5.50 0.26
CA THR A 34 -3.32 -4.19 -0.32
C THR A 34 -1.82 -3.93 -0.28
N PHE A 35 -1.14 -4.27 0.82
CA PHE A 35 0.30 -4.13 0.94
C PHE A 35 1.05 -5.07 -0.03
N SER A 36 0.63 -6.34 -0.12
CA SER A 36 1.17 -7.29 -1.09
C SER A 36 0.93 -6.84 -2.53
N PHE A 37 -0.21 -6.24 -2.83
CA PHE A 37 -0.51 -5.67 -4.14
C PHE A 37 0.44 -4.51 -4.48
N ILE A 38 0.62 -3.54 -3.58
CA ILE A 38 1.52 -2.39 -3.81
C ILE A 38 2.96 -2.85 -4.02
N THR A 39 3.44 -3.78 -3.19
CA THR A 39 4.82 -4.29 -3.27
C THR A 39 5.07 -5.15 -4.51
N SER A 40 4.12 -6.00 -4.90
CA SER A 40 4.23 -6.86 -6.10
C SER A 40 3.95 -6.13 -7.42
N SER A 41 3.33 -4.95 -7.39
CA SER A 41 3.10 -4.14 -8.59
C SER A 41 4.38 -3.68 -9.27
N PHE A 42 5.49 -3.54 -8.54
CA PHE A 42 6.80 -3.18 -9.10
C PHE A 42 7.47 -4.30 -9.91
N PRO A 43 7.60 -5.54 -9.41
CA PRO A 43 8.22 -6.63 -10.17
C PRO A 43 7.37 -7.13 -11.35
N TYR A 44 6.03 -7.04 -11.29
CA TYR A 44 5.17 -7.53 -12.37
C TYR A 44 3.99 -6.58 -12.66
N PRO A 45 4.24 -5.44 -13.32
CA PRO A 45 3.18 -4.46 -13.63
C PRO A 45 2.37 -4.82 -14.89
N SER A 46 2.81 -5.82 -15.67
CA SER A 46 2.25 -6.14 -17.00
C SER A 46 0.71 -6.33 -17.03
N PRO A 47 0.09 -7.09 -16.10
CA PRO A 47 -1.37 -7.28 -16.13
C PRO A 47 -2.14 -5.98 -15.95
N LEU A 48 -1.64 -5.07 -15.10
CA LEU A 48 -2.27 -3.78 -14.85
C LEU A 48 -2.22 -2.91 -16.11
N PHE A 49 -1.09 -2.91 -16.83
CA PHE A 49 -0.96 -2.19 -18.09
C PHE A 49 -1.83 -2.75 -19.20
N LEU A 50 -1.94 -4.08 -19.32
CA LEU A 50 -2.78 -4.71 -20.35
C LEU A 50 -4.26 -4.36 -20.16
N VAL A 51 -4.74 -4.48 -18.92
CA VAL A 51 -6.15 -4.18 -18.60
C VAL A 51 -6.45 -2.70 -18.84
N THR A 52 -5.59 -1.80 -18.39
CA THR A 52 -5.79 -0.35 -18.58
C THR A 52 -5.70 0.06 -20.04
N HIS A 53 -4.77 -0.52 -20.80
CA HIS A 53 -4.66 -0.29 -22.24
C HIS A 53 -5.91 -0.77 -22.99
N GLN A 54 -6.39 -1.98 -22.70
CA GLN A 54 -7.60 -2.50 -23.31
C GLN A 54 -8.83 -1.66 -22.96
N MET A 55 -8.95 -1.21 -21.71
CA MET A 55 -10.03 -0.30 -21.29
C MET A 55 -9.98 1.02 -22.06
N ALA A 56 -8.80 1.62 -22.20
CA ALA A 56 -8.63 2.86 -22.96
C ALA A 56 -8.99 2.67 -24.44
N LEU A 57 -8.52 1.59 -25.08
CA LEU A 57 -8.84 1.27 -26.47
C LEU A 57 -10.35 1.05 -26.66
N SER A 58 -10.98 0.28 -25.76
CA SER A 58 -12.42 0.01 -25.79
C SER A 58 -13.28 1.25 -25.55
N SER A 59 -12.73 2.29 -24.92
CA SER A 59 -13.46 3.54 -24.69
C SER A 59 -13.38 4.50 -25.88
N TYR A 60 -12.41 4.30 -26.78
CA TYR A 60 -12.17 5.14 -27.94
C TYR A 60 -12.83 4.61 -29.21
N LEU A 61 -12.82 3.29 -29.41
CA LEU A 61 -13.54 2.57 -30.47
C LEU A 61 -15.03 2.43 -30.13
#